data_AF-A0A353B3E4-F1
#
_entry.id   AF-A0A353B3E4-F1
#
_cell.length_a   1.000
_cell.length_b   1.000
_cell.length_c   1.000
_cell.angle_alpha   90.00
_cell.angle_beta   90.00
_cell.angle_gamma   90.00
#
_symmetry.space_group_name_H-M   'P 1'
#
loop_
_entity.id
_entity.type
_entity.pdbx_description
1 polymer ?
#
loop_
_entity_poly.entity_id
_entity_poly.type
_entity_poly.pdbx_seq_one_letter_code
_entity_poly.pdbx_strand_id
1 'polypeptide(L)'
;MGSLNSSSTTKPRRLRKALPVWVQGMVLLVVFASGIGVGAVGASRYVLTRMQHYRAHPEVLPAEITDTLTSRLGLTDDQSKAVLAVITKRHGRIEEVRQSSSPEIHEEFDLLEEEVAELLNDPQKQRWLATADWVRKSFLPLNPDSVEIPE
;
A
#
# COMPACT_ATOMS: atom_id res chain seq x y z
N MET A 1 -49.52 -62.43 7.93
CA MET A 1 -48.95 -61.43 6.99
C MET A 1 -48.50 -60.22 7.78
N GLY A 2 -47.21 -59.89 7.69
CA GLY A 2 -46.61 -58.57 7.98
C GLY A 2 -46.64 -58.06 9.42
N SER A 3 -45.59 -58.33 10.21
CA SER A 3 -45.22 -57.47 11.34
C SER A 3 -43.77 -57.01 11.16
N LEU A 4 -43.55 -55.75 11.50
CA LEU A 4 -42.50 -54.86 11.01
C LEU A 4 -41.11 -55.16 11.57
N ASN A 5 -40.11 -55.10 10.70
CA ASN A 5 -38.69 -55.13 11.03
C ASN A 5 -38.31 -53.89 11.85
N SER A 6 -37.83 -54.08 13.08
CA SER A 6 -37.20 -53.02 13.87
C SER A 6 -35.69 -53.02 13.59
N SER A 7 -35.24 -52.11 12.74
CA SER A 7 -33.82 -51.87 12.46
C SER A 7 -33.28 -50.81 13.42
N SER A 8 -32.62 -51.24 14.49
CA SER A 8 -31.91 -50.34 15.40
C SER A 8 -30.67 -49.76 14.70
N THR A 9 -30.81 -48.54 14.18
CA THR A 9 -29.70 -47.79 13.57
C THR A 9 -28.77 -47.25 14.67
N THR A 10 -27.70 -47.97 14.97
CA THR A 10 -26.66 -47.52 15.89
C THR A 10 -25.65 -46.64 15.13
N LYS A 11 -25.64 -45.33 15.42
CA LYS A 11 -24.59 -44.40 14.97
C LYS A 11 -23.66 -44.10 16.15
N PRO A 12 -22.49 -44.74 16.30
CA PRO A 12 -21.51 -44.26 17.25
C PRO A 12 -20.66 -43.15 16.61
N ARG A 13 -20.74 -42.01 17.30
CA ARG A 13 -20.03 -40.74 17.13
C ARG A 13 -18.60 -40.92 16.62
N ARG A 14 -18.28 -40.28 15.49
CA ARG A 14 -16.89 -39.97 15.12
C ARG A 14 -16.30 -39.12 16.26
N LEU A 15 -15.52 -39.72 17.15
CA LEU A 15 -14.67 -39.01 18.10
C LEU A 15 -13.67 -38.20 17.28
N ARG A 16 -13.97 -36.92 17.06
CA ARG A 16 -12.94 -35.95 16.73
C ARG A 16 -12.07 -35.87 17.99
N LYS A 17 -10.93 -36.57 17.99
CA LYS A 17 -9.88 -36.34 19.00
C LYS A 17 -9.62 -34.83 18.96
N ALA A 18 -9.99 -34.13 20.04
CA ALA A 18 -9.75 -32.71 20.15
C ALA A 18 -8.25 -32.49 19.97
N LEU A 19 -7.89 -31.60 19.03
CA LEU A 19 -6.50 -31.24 18.85
C LEU A 19 -5.97 -30.66 20.18
N PRO A 20 -4.70 -30.90 20.53
CA PRO A 20 -4.11 -30.31 21.72
C PRO A 20 -4.28 -28.78 21.67
N VAL A 21 -4.61 -28.15 22.80
CA VAL A 21 -4.90 -26.71 22.88
C VAL A 21 -3.79 -25.86 22.26
N TRP A 22 -2.52 -26.29 22.35
CA TRP A 22 -1.39 -25.60 21.73
C TRP A 22 -1.47 -25.56 20.19
N VAL A 23 -2.08 -26.57 19.56
CA VAL A 23 -2.19 -26.73 18.10
C VAL A 23 -3.31 -25.82 17.65
N GLN A 24 -4.41 -25.79 18.40
CA GLN A 24 -5.50 -24.85 18.15
C GLN A 24 -5.01 -23.40 18.26
N GLY A 25 -4.15 -23.09 19.25
CA GLY A 25 -3.49 -21.79 19.39
C GLY A 25 -2.59 -21.45 18.19
N MET A 26 -1.71 -22.37 17.78
CA MET A 26 -0.85 -22.18 16.60
C MET A 26 -1.65 -21.97 15.32
N VAL A 27 -2.71 -22.75 15.09
CA VAL A 27 -3.56 -22.60 13.90
C VAL A 27 -4.24 -21.23 13.91
N LEU A 28 -4.77 -20.79 15.05
CA LEU A 28 -5.35 -19.45 15.18
C LEU A 28 -4.33 -18.34 14.89
N LEU A 29 -3.11 -18.48 15.40
CA LEU A 29 -2.04 -17.51 15.19
C LEU A 29 -1.62 -17.44 13.71
N VAL A 30 -1.52 -18.59 13.03
CA VAL A 30 -1.20 -18.63 11.60
C VAL A 30 -2.31 -18.00 10.76
N VAL A 31 -3.59 -18.29 11.07
CA VAL A 31 -4.73 -17.67 10.39
C VAL A 31 -4.80 -16.17 10.64
N PHE A 32 -4.47 -15.72 11.85
CA PHE A 32 -4.44 -14.31 12.19
C PHE A 32 -3.29 -13.57 11.49
N ALA A 33 -2.09 -14.15 11.51
CA ALA A 33 -0.91 -13.60 10.84
C ALA A 33 -1.11 -13.53 9.32
N SER A 34 -1.74 -14.54 8.72
CA SER A 34 -2.06 -14.50 7.28
C SER A 34 -3.08 -13.41 6.96
N GLY A 35 -4.10 -13.22 7.81
CA GLY A 35 -5.05 -12.11 7.68
C GLY A 35 -4.38 -10.74 7.72
N ILE A 36 -3.44 -10.53 8.66
CA ILE A 36 -2.66 -9.29 8.74
C ILE A 36 -1.82 -9.09 7.48
N GLY A 37 -1.13 -10.13 7.01
CA GLY A 37 -0.31 -10.07 5.80
C GLY A 37 -1.14 -9.64 4.58
N VAL A 38 -2.29 -10.27 4.37
CA VAL A 38 -3.20 -9.92 3.26
C VAL A 38 -3.75 -8.51 3.41
N GLY A 39 -4.14 -8.11 4.63
CA GLY A 39 -4.63 -6.75 4.90
C GLY A 39 -3.58 -5.67 4.64
N ALA A 40 -2.34 -5.89 5.10
CA ALA A 40 -1.23 -4.95 4.92
C ALA A 40 -0.85 -4.80 3.44
N VAL A 41 -0.76 -5.91 2.70
CA VAL A 41 -0.48 -5.89 1.26
C VAL A 41 -1.62 -5.22 0.49
N GLY A 42 -2.87 -5.55 0.81
CA GLY A 42 -4.05 -4.95 0.17
C GLY A 42 -4.14 -3.45 0.41
N ALA A 43 -3.97 -2.99 1.65
CA ALA A 43 -3.96 -1.57 1.98
C ALA A 43 -2.80 -0.82 1.30
N SER A 44 -1.61 -1.41 1.28
CA SER A 44 -0.44 -0.82 0.63
C SER A 44 -0.66 -0.68 -0.88
N ARG A 45 -1.14 -1.73 -1.56
CA ARG A 45 -1.48 -1.69 -2.98
C ARG A 45 -2.57 -0.65 -3.26
N TYR A 46 -3.63 -0.61 -2.46
CA TYR A 46 -4.70 0.38 -2.62
C TYR A 46 -4.19 1.83 -2.51
N VAL A 47 -3.38 2.13 -1.50
CA VAL A 47 -2.79 3.48 -1.32
C VAL A 47 -1.88 3.83 -2.49
N LEU A 48 -1.04 2.90 -2.95
CA LEU A 48 -0.14 3.12 -4.08
C LEU A 48 -0.91 3.39 -5.38
N THR A 49 -1.92 2.56 -5.70
CA THR A 49 -2.73 2.75 -6.92
C THR A 49 -3.51 4.05 -6.89
N ARG A 50 -4.02 4.45 -5.72
CA ARG A 50 -4.74 5.72 -5.59
C ARG A 50 -3.80 6.91 -5.70
N MET A 51 -2.61 6.83 -5.10
CA MET A 51 -1.56 7.83 -5.27
C MET A 51 -1.11 7.96 -6.73
N GLN A 52 -1.06 6.86 -7.48
CA GLN A 52 -0.77 6.89 -8.92
C GLN A 52 -1.85 7.63 -9.71
N HIS A 53 -3.13 7.34 -9.46
CA HIS A 53 -4.23 8.05 -10.11
C HIS A 53 -4.15 9.56 -9.86
N TYR A 54 -3.82 9.96 -8.64
CA TYR A 54 -3.65 11.36 -8.28
C TYR A 54 -2.37 12.02 -8.82
N ARG A 55 -1.33 11.24 -9.11
CA ARG A 55 -0.14 11.73 -9.83
C ARG A 55 -0.43 11.94 -11.31
N ALA A 56 -1.23 11.07 -11.92
CA ALA A 56 -1.61 11.18 -13.34
C ALA A 56 -2.66 12.28 -13.61
N HIS A 57 -3.49 12.59 -12.61
CA HIS A 57 -4.54 13.61 -12.68
C HIS A 57 -4.47 14.59 -11.50
N PRO A 58 -3.39 15.39 -11.40
CA PRO A 58 -3.21 16.34 -10.30
C PRO A 58 -4.33 17.40 -10.23
N GLU A 59 -5.02 17.66 -11.34
CA GLU A 59 -6.15 18.58 -11.44
C GLU A 59 -7.41 18.09 -10.69
N VAL A 60 -7.54 16.79 -10.44
CA VAL A 60 -8.73 16.19 -9.80
C VAL A 60 -8.62 16.21 -8.27
N LEU A 61 -7.40 16.24 -7.73
CA LEU A 61 -7.12 16.23 -6.29
C LEU A 61 -7.79 17.37 -5.51
N PRO A 62 -7.67 18.65 -5.92
CA PRO A 62 -8.28 19.76 -5.19
C PRO A 62 -9.80 19.64 -5.08
N ALA A 63 -10.46 19.16 -6.13
CA ALA A 63 -11.91 18.96 -6.17
C ALA A 63 -12.32 17.81 -5.23
N GLU A 64 -11.68 16.63 -5.32
CA GLU A 64 -12.00 15.50 -4.45
C GLU A 64 -11.78 15.80 -2.96
N ILE A 65 -10.70 16.51 -2.62
CA ILE A 65 -10.44 16.94 -1.24
C ILE A 65 -11.55 17.90 -0.78
N THR A 66 -11.94 18.85 -1.63
CA THR A 66 -13.01 19.81 -1.29
C THR A 66 -14.35 19.11 -1.11
N ASP A 67 -14.70 18.14 -1.95
CA ASP A 67 -15.95 17.38 -1.83
C ASP A 67 -15.97 16.52 -0.56
N THR A 68 -14.83 15.91 -0.24
CA THR A 68 -14.64 15.16 1.01
C THR A 68 -14.78 16.08 2.23
N LEU A 69 -14.19 17.27 2.20
CA LEU A 69 -14.34 18.25 3.28
C LEU A 69 -15.75 18.81 3.36
N THR A 70 -16.41 19.05 2.23
CA THR A 70 -17.79 19.55 2.15
C THR A 70 -18.75 18.56 2.81
N SER A 71 -18.67 17.27 2.45
CA SER A 71 -19.51 16.23 3.04
C SER A 71 -19.22 15.99 4.52
N ARG A 72 -17.95 16.05 4.94
CA ARG A 72 -17.54 15.73 6.31
C ARG A 72 -17.78 16.88 7.30
N LEU A 73 -17.69 18.13 6.83
CA LEU A 73 -17.83 19.34 7.65
C LEU A 73 -19.17 20.07 7.43
N GLY A 74 -19.97 19.64 6.45
CA GLY A 74 -21.23 20.29 6.10
C GLY A 74 -21.04 21.70 5.58
N LEU A 75 -20.04 21.92 4.71
CA LEU A 75 -19.74 23.25 4.16
C LEU A 75 -20.89 23.76 3.29
N THR A 76 -21.19 25.06 3.37
CA THR A 76 -22.11 25.71 2.42
C THR A 76 -21.46 25.85 1.04
N ASP A 77 -22.26 26.11 0.00
CA ASP A 77 -21.74 26.27 -1.37
C ASP A 77 -20.67 27.38 -1.47
N ASP A 78 -20.87 28.49 -0.76
CA ASP A 78 -19.91 29.60 -0.74
C ASP A 78 -18.62 29.23 0.01
N GLN A 79 -18.73 28.47 1.11
CA GLN A 79 -17.57 27.96 1.84
C GLN A 79 -16.82 26.93 1.02
N SER A 80 -17.52 26.02 0.34
CA SER A 80 -16.92 25.00 -0.53
C SER A 80 -16.12 25.63 -1.66
N LYS A 81 -16.68 26.65 -2.34
CA LYS A 81 -15.95 27.43 -3.36
C LYS A 81 -14.70 28.11 -2.81
N ALA A 82 -14.79 28.72 -1.62
CA ALA A 82 -13.65 29.38 -0.99
C ALA A 82 -12.55 28.36 -0.61
N VAL A 83 -12.94 27.20 -0.08
CA VAL A 83 -12.03 26.11 0.27
C VAL A 83 -11.36 25.53 -0.98
N LEU A 84 -12.12 25.30 -2.06
CA LEU A 84 -11.57 24.84 -3.33
C LEU A 84 -10.48 25.76 -3.87
N ALA A 85 -10.73 27.08 -3.84
CA ALA A 85 -9.75 28.07 -4.30
C ALA A 85 -8.46 28.04 -3.47
N VAL A 86 -8.58 27.90 -2.14
CA VAL A 86 -7.42 27.79 -1.25
C VAL A 86 -6.65 26.50 -1.51
N ILE A 87 -7.32 25.36 -1.58
CA ILE A 87 -6.69 24.05 -1.81
C ILE A 87 -6.00 24.04 -3.17
N THR A 88 -6.65 24.51 -4.23
CA THR A 88 -6.08 24.60 -5.58
C THR A 88 -4.79 25.42 -5.58
N LYS A 89 -4.82 26.61 -4.96
CA LYS A 89 -3.63 27.48 -4.86
C LYS A 89 -2.49 26.82 -4.09
N ARG A 90 -2.79 26.16 -2.96
CA ARG A 90 -1.77 25.51 -2.13
C ARG A 90 -1.20 24.27 -2.79
N HIS A 91 -2.03 23.50 -3.48
CA HIS A 91 -1.60 22.33 -4.23
C HIS A 91 -0.61 22.70 -5.35
N GLY A 92 -0.90 23.75 -6.13
CA GLY A 92 0.03 24.27 -7.14
C GLY A 92 1.39 24.65 -6.54
N ARG A 93 1.41 25.31 -5.38
CA ARG A 93 2.66 25.66 -4.70
C ARG A 93 3.45 24.44 -4.20
N ILE A 94 2.76 23.40 -3.74
CA ILE A 94 3.39 22.13 -3.33
C ILE A 94 4.04 21.47 -4.55
N GLU A 95 3.35 21.47 -5.70
CA GLU A 95 3.88 20.87 -6.92
C GLU A 95 5.09 21.65 -7.46
N GLU A 96 5.06 22.98 -7.43
CA GLU A 96 6.23 23.81 -7.75
C GLU A 96 7.44 23.46 -6.88
N VAL A 97 7.25 23.33 -5.56
CA VAL A 97 8.32 22.97 -4.63
C VAL A 97 8.84 21.56 -4.93
N ARG A 98 7.93 20.63 -5.23
CA ARG A 98 8.31 19.26 -5.61
C ARG A 98 9.16 19.24 -6.87
N GLN A 99 8.77 20.00 -7.89
CA GLN A 99 9.51 20.11 -9.14
C GLN A 99 10.87 20.80 -8.96
N SER A 100 10.97 21.79 -8.08
CA SER A 100 12.26 22.46 -7.80
C SER A 100 13.21 21.63 -6.94
N SER A 101 12.69 20.82 -6.01
CA SER A 101 13.51 20.05 -5.08
C SER A 101 13.83 18.63 -5.59
N SER A 102 13.09 18.10 -6.56
CA SER A 102 13.38 16.78 -7.13
C SER A 102 14.80 16.67 -7.72
N PRO A 103 15.30 17.65 -8.51
CA PRO A 103 16.64 17.58 -9.10
C PRO A 103 17.74 17.54 -8.04
N GLU A 104 17.65 18.38 -7.01
CA GLU A 104 18.61 18.42 -5.90
C GLU A 104 18.66 17.08 -5.15
N ILE A 105 17.50 16.46 -4.92
CA ILE A 105 17.42 15.14 -4.26
C ILE A 105 18.04 14.04 -5.13
N HIS A 106 17.88 14.11 -6.45
CA HIS A 106 18.50 13.16 -7.36
C HIS A 106 20.02 13.27 -7.37
N GLU A 107 20.55 14.49 -7.40
CA GLU A 107 21.98 14.77 -7.36
C GLU A 107 22.62 14.24 -6.06
N GLU A 108 22.00 14.53 -4.91
CA GLU A 108 22.45 14.00 -3.61
C GLU A 108 22.40 12.46 -3.56
N PHE A 109 21.39 11.85 -4.18
CA PHE A 109 21.30 10.39 -4.25
C PHE A 109 22.37 9.77 -5.16
N ASP A 110 22.70 10.43 -6.27
CA ASP A 110 23.77 10.00 -7.18
C ASP A 110 25.14 10.07 -6.49
N LEU A 111 25.40 11.16 -5.75
CA LEU A 111 26.62 11.31 -4.92
C LEU A 111 26.71 10.24 -3.85
N LEU A 112 25.62 9.99 -3.11
CA LEU A 112 25.54 8.92 -2.12
C LEU A 112 25.82 7.55 -2.74
N GLU A 113 25.24 7.26 -3.92
CA GLU A 113 25.47 6.01 -4.65
C GLU A 113 26.95 5.81 -4.97
N GLU A 114 27.62 6.85 -5.49
CA GLU A 114 29.03 6.84 -5.86
C GLU A 114 29.94 6.68 -4.63
N GLU A 115 29.78 7.51 -3.60
CA GLU A 115 30.60 7.47 -2.38
C GLU A 115 30.52 6.12 -1.68
N VAL A 116 29.32 5.54 -1.56
CA VAL A 116 29.16 4.20 -0.97
C VAL A 116 29.79 3.15 -1.88
N ALA A 117 29.66 3.26 -3.20
CA ALA A 117 30.23 2.31 -4.14
C ALA A 117 31.77 2.29 -4.13
N GLU A 118 32.44 3.40 -3.83
CA GLU A 118 33.90 3.48 -3.68
C GLU A 118 34.42 2.74 -2.45
N LEU A 119 33.61 2.63 -1.39
CA LEU A 119 33.97 1.95 -0.14
C LEU A 119 33.79 0.42 -0.19
N LEU A 120 33.14 -0.09 -1.23
CA LEU A 120 32.76 -1.50 -1.36
C LEU A 120 33.70 -2.26 -2.30
N ASN A 121 33.88 -3.56 -2.04
CA ASN A 121 34.52 -4.45 -3.01
C ASN A 121 33.57 -4.80 -4.17
N ASP A 122 34.11 -5.32 -5.27
CA ASP A 122 33.35 -5.60 -6.51
C ASP A 122 32.02 -6.35 -6.30
N PRO A 123 31.94 -7.49 -5.57
CA PRO A 123 30.67 -8.17 -5.39
C PRO A 123 29.68 -7.41 -4.50
N GLN A 124 30.15 -6.60 -3.55
CA GLN A 124 29.29 -5.73 -2.74
C GLN A 124 28.79 -4.54 -3.55
N LYS A 125 29.65 -3.93 -4.36
CA LYS A 125 29.32 -2.82 -5.25
C LYS A 125 28.19 -3.20 -6.21
N GLN A 126 28.25 -4.38 -6.82
CA GLN A 126 27.16 -4.84 -7.69
C GLN A 126 25.80 -4.97 -6.97
N ARG A 127 25.78 -5.48 -5.73
CA ARG A 127 24.55 -5.57 -4.92
C ARG A 127 24.04 -4.20 -4.50
N TRP A 128 24.95 -3.30 -4.16
CA TRP A 128 24.63 -1.92 -3.84
C TRP A 128 23.99 -1.21 -5.03
N LEU A 129 24.58 -1.26 -6.22
CA LEU A 129 24.03 -0.63 -7.43
C LEU A 129 22.62 -1.15 -7.75
N ALA A 130 22.37 -2.46 -7.62
CA ALA A 130 21.04 -3.03 -7.82
C ALA A 130 20.03 -2.54 -6.76
N THR A 131 20.48 -2.34 -5.52
CA THR A 131 19.65 -1.80 -4.44
C THR A 131 19.36 -0.32 -4.66
N ALA A 132 20.37 0.47 -5.03
CA ALA A 132 20.25 1.89 -5.33
C ALA A 132 19.30 2.12 -6.52
N ASP A 133 19.40 1.32 -7.58
CA ASP A 133 18.47 1.37 -8.73
C ASP A 133 17.03 1.05 -8.33
N TRP A 134 16.80 0.04 -7.49
CA TRP A 134 15.47 -0.27 -6.96
C TRP A 134 14.92 0.87 -6.10
N VAL A 135 15.75 1.46 -5.23
CA VAL A 135 15.36 2.60 -4.39
C VAL A 135 15.02 3.81 -5.25
N ARG A 136 15.85 4.13 -6.25
CA ARG A 136 15.62 5.21 -7.21
C ARG A 136 14.27 5.02 -7.90
N LYS A 137 14.01 3.84 -8.48
CA LYS A 137 12.73 3.54 -9.16
C LYS A 137 11.52 3.59 -8.23
N SER A 138 11.66 3.16 -6.98
CA SER A 138 10.55 3.05 -6.04
C SER A 138 10.20 4.37 -5.35
N PHE A 139 11.21 5.19 -5.02
CA PHE A 139 11.05 6.36 -4.14
C PHE A 139 11.41 7.69 -4.79
N LEU A 140 12.26 7.67 -5.83
CA LEU A 140 12.72 8.85 -6.56
C LEU A 140 12.55 8.64 -8.07
N PRO A 141 11.31 8.53 -8.58
CA PRO A 141 11.12 8.39 -10.01
C PRO A 141 11.47 9.70 -10.72
N LEU A 142 12.48 9.67 -11.60
CA LEU A 142 12.96 10.79 -12.44
C LEU A 142 11.84 11.42 -13.29
N ASN A 143 10.78 10.65 -13.52
CA ASN A 143 9.55 11.09 -14.15
C ASN A 143 8.41 10.55 -13.28
N PRO A 144 7.45 11.36 -12.79
CA PRO A 144 6.34 10.87 -11.98
C PRO A 144 5.56 9.68 -12.61
N ASP A 145 5.72 9.47 -13.92
CA ASP A 145 5.09 8.43 -14.73
C ASP A 145 5.95 7.16 -14.96
N SER A 146 7.22 7.12 -14.54
CA SER A 146 8.14 6.00 -14.89
C SER A 146 8.14 4.81 -13.92
N VAL A 147 7.22 4.77 -12.94
CA VAL A 147 7.11 3.63 -12.01
C VAL A 147 6.31 2.51 -12.67
N GLU A 148 6.96 1.73 -13.54
CA GLU A 148 6.45 0.42 -13.95
C GLU A 148 6.62 -0.55 -12.77
N ILE A 149 5.51 -0.90 -12.12
CA ILE A 149 5.49 -1.91 -11.06
C ILE A 149 5.52 -3.29 -11.74
N PRO A 150 6.46 -4.19 -11.41
CA PRO A 150 6.41 -5.56 -11.91
C PRO A 150 5.13 -6.23 -11.41
N GLU A 151 4.37 -6.84 -12.33
CA GLU A 151 3.14 -7.60 -12.00
C GLU A 151 3.38 -8.69 -10.94
#